data_AF-A0A1M5SJL9-F1
#
_entry.id   AF-A0A1M5SJL9-F1
#
_cell.length_a   1.000
_cell.length_b   1.000
_cell.length_c   1.000
_cell.angle_alpha   90.00
_cell.angle_beta   90.00
_cell.angle_gamma   90.00
#
_symmetry.space_group_name_H-M   'P 1'
#
loop_
_entity.id
_entity.type
_entity.pdbx_description
1 polymer ?
#
loop_
_entity_poly.entity_id
_entity_poly.type
_entity_poly.pdbx_seq_one_letter_code
_entity_poly.pdbx_strand_id
1 'polypeptide(L)'
;MIARTLSILSTPYALIGLVGLLLAAVALSVGWQGVVLSPNIQFAWQSVTGVGLLSTMIYQWYLLRKRWIGDMTRRDVVIHRWAGVAAVILFGLHAARLGHTWMMAITVLFILIGITGILNKEVMRYKTRGAYLTWFSIHIGLSVAIAPLIAVHVWVALSY
;
A
#
# COMPACT_ATOMS: atom_id res chain seq x y z
N MET A 1 12.54 16.81 -28.89
CA MET A 1 12.98 16.60 -27.48
C MET A 1 12.01 15.60 -26.84
N ILE A 2 12.39 14.32 -26.75
CA ILE A 2 11.51 13.28 -26.19
C ILE A 2 11.45 13.49 -24.68
N ALA A 3 10.33 14.04 -24.20
CA ALA A 3 10.12 14.24 -22.78
C ALA A 3 10.04 12.87 -22.08
N ARG A 4 11.05 12.51 -21.29
CA ARG A 4 10.97 11.39 -20.33
C ARG A 4 9.88 11.72 -19.31
N THR A 5 8.69 11.17 -19.53
CA THR A 5 7.50 11.40 -18.69
C THR A 5 7.39 10.44 -17.51
N LEU A 6 8.07 9.28 -17.57
CA LEU A 6 8.08 8.22 -16.55
C LEU A 6 9.51 7.81 -16.21
N SER A 7 9.86 7.82 -14.93
CA SER A 7 11.23 7.60 -14.41
C SER A 7 11.32 6.42 -13.43
N ILE A 8 10.45 5.41 -13.58
CA ILE A 8 10.35 4.26 -12.66
C ILE A 8 11.72 3.56 -12.48
N LEU A 9 12.41 3.25 -13.58
CA LEU A 9 13.68 2.52 -13.56
C LEU A 9 14.83 3.29 -12.87
N SER A 10 14.73 4.62 -12.79
CA SER A 10 15.74 5.48 -12.14
C SER A 10 15.35 5.86 -10.70
N THR A 11 14.23 5.35 -10.19
CA THR A 11 13.69 5.71 -8.88
C THR A 11 13.59 4.45 -8.02
N PRO A 12 14.57 4.16 -7.14
CA PRO A 12 14.70 2.84 -6.50
C PRO A 12 13.44 2.36 -5.77
N TYR A 13 12.79 3.21 -4.97
CA TYR A 13 11.56 2.83 -4.26
C TYR A 13 10.41 2.53 -5.22
N ALA A 14 10.36 3.17 -6.40
CA ALA A 14 9.31 2.96 -7.39
C ALA A 14 9.46 1.60 -8.05
N LEU A 15 10.69 1.23 -8.40
CA LEU A 15 11.01 -0.09 -8.93
C LEU A 15 10.74 -1.19 -7.90
N ILE A 16 11.24 -1.02 -6.67
CA ILE A 16 11.03 -2.00 -5.59
C ILE A 16 9.54 -2.10 -5.25
N GLY A 17 8.82 -0.97 -5.20
CA GLY A 17 7.37 -0.96 -5.01
C GLY A 17 6.62 -1.71 -6.11
N LEU A 18 7.01 -1.52 -7.37
CA LEU A 18 6.40 -2.22 -8.50
C LEU A 18 6.67 -3.73 -8.44
N VAL A 19 7.91 -4.13 -8.16
CA VAL A 19 8.26 -5.55 -7.96
C VAL A 19 7.49 -6.12 -6.77
N GLY A 20 7.40 -5.38 -5.66
CA GLY A 20 6.62 -5.76 -4.48
C GLY A 20 5.14 -5.97 -4.78
N LEU A 21 4.52 -5.09 -5.58
CA LEU A 21 3.13 -5.24 -6.03
C LEU A 21 2.95 -6.51 -6.88
N LEU A 22 3.86 -6.76 -7.82
CA LEU A 22 3.82 -7.96 -8.65
C LEU A 22 3.98 -9.24 -7.81
N LEU A 23 4.94 -9.25 -6.90
CA LEU A 23 5.15 -10.38 -5.98
C LEU A 23 3.94 -10.59 -5.08
N ALA A 24 3.33 -9.53 -4.54
CA ALA A 24 2.12 -9.62 -3.75
C ALA A 24 0.95 -10.21 -4.57
N ALA A 25 0.77 -9.77 -5.82
CA ALA A 25 -0.26 -10.30 -6.71
C ALA A 25 -0.05 -11.79 -7.02
N VAL A 26 1.19 -12.21 -7.27
CA VAL A 26 1.53 -13.63 -7.48
C VAL A 26 1.29 -14.44 -6.21
N ALA A 27 1.80 -13.97 -5.06
CA ALA A 27 1.65 -14.62 -3.76
C ALA A 27 0.18 -14.88 -3.41
N LEU A 28 -0.69 -13.88 -3.67
CA LEU A 28 -2.13 -13.96 -3.51
C LEU A 28 -2.79 -14.98 -4.45
N SER A 29 -2.34 -15.04 -5.69
CA SER A 29 -2.91 -15.92 -6.72
C SER A 29 -2.59 -17.40 -6.45
N VAL A 30 -1.42 -17.68 -5.88
CA VAL A 30 -0.98 -19.06 -5.56
C VAL A 30 -1.38 -19.50 -4.15
N GLY A 31 -1.88 -18.60 -3.30
CA GLY A 31 -2.26 -18.91 -1.93
C GLY A 31 -1.09 -19.38 -1.06
N TRP A 32 0.07 -18.73 -1.20
CA TRP A 32 1.37 -19.22 -0.71
C TRP A 32 1.38 -19.62 0.77
N GLN A 33 0.64 -18.93 1.63
CA GLN A 33 0.59 -19.23 3.07
C GLN A 33 0.08 -20.64 3.34
N GLY A 34 -0.92 -21.10 2.58
CA GLY A 34 -1.47 -22.45 2.74
C GLY A 34 -0.50 -23.56 2.30
N VAL A 35 0.52 -23.20 1.52
CA VAL A 35 1.56 -24.12 1.05
C VAL A 35 2.78 -24.11 1.97
N VAL A 36 3.15 -22.95 2.50
CA VAL A 36 4.43 -22.74 3.20
C VAL A 36 4.28 -22.74 4.72
N LEU A 37 3.21 -22.16 5.26
CA LEU A 37 3.05 -21.99 6.70
C LEU A 37 2.34 -23.19 7.32
N SER A 38 2.90 -23.70 8.42
CA SER A 38 2.19 -24.72 9.20
C SER A 38 0.96 -24.09 9.90
N PRO A 39 -0.13 -24.86 10.12
CA PRO A 39 -1.32 -24.36 10.78
C PRO A 39 -1.03 -23.73 12.16
N ASN A 40 -0.06 -24.29 12.89
CA ASN A 40 0.29 -23.87 14.26
C ASN A 40 0.91 -22.46 14.33
N ILE A 41 1.50 -21.95 13.24
CA ILE A 41 2.13 -20.62 13.21
C ILE A 41 1.30 -19.60 12.43
N GLN A 42 0.28 -20.05 11.69
CA GLN A 42 -0.45 -19.20 10.75
C GLN A 42 -1.16 -18.04 11.44
N PHE A 43 -1.81 -18.30 12.58
CA PHE A 43 -2.48 -17.26 13.36
C PHE A 43 -1.51 -16.19 13.88
N ALA A 44 -0.38 -16.63 14.45
CA ALA A 44 0.66 -15.73 14.95
C ALA A 44 1.26 -14.88 13.82
N TRP A 45 1.55 -15.50 12.67
CA TRP A 45 2.03 -14.82 11.48
C TRP A 45 1.06 -13.75 10.98
N GLN A 46 -0.22 -14.09 10.84
CA GLN A 46 -1.25 -13.15 10.38
C GLN A 46 -1.46 -12.01 11.36
N SER A 47 -1.41 -12.29 12.66
CA SER A 47 -1.52 -11.27 13.71
C SER A 47 -0.35 -10.28 13.67
N VAL A 48 0.89 -10.78 13.62
CA VAL A 48 2.09 -9.93 13.58
C VAL A 48 2.14 -9.10 12.30
N THR A 49 1.92 -9.73 11.15
CA THR A 49 1.89 -9.01 9.87
C THR A 49 0.73 -8.01 9.79
N GLY A 50 -0.43 -8.34 10.36
CA GLY A 50 -1.59 -7.46 10.44
C GLY A 50 -1.35 -6.23 11.33
N VAL A 51 -0.75 -6.40 12.50
CA VAL A 51 -0.33 -5.30 13.38
C VAL A 51 0.70 -4.41 12.68
N GLY A 52 1.64 -5.01 11.96
CA GLY A 52 2.62 -4.28 11.15
C GLY A 52 1.93 -3.42 10.07
N LEU A 53 0.98 -3.99 9.33
CA LEU A 53 0.20 -3.26 8.33
C LEU A 53 -0.60 -2.11 8.95
N LEU A 54 -1.32 -2.37 10.04
CA LEU A 54 -2.09 -1.35 10.74
C LEU A 54 -1.19 -0.21 11.21
N SER A 55 -0.01 -0.54 11.74
CA SER A 55 1.00 0.43 12.16
C SER A 55 1.51 1.28 11.00
N THR A 56 1.80 0.67 9.84
CA THR A 56 2.17 1.43 8.64
C THR A 56 1.04 2.35 8.19
N MET A 57 -0.21 1.88 8.18
CA MET A 57 -1.38 2.69 7.80
C MET A 57 -1.54 3.89 8.72
N ILE A 58 -1.53 3.70 10.05
CA ILE A 58 -1.60 4.79 11.03
C ILE A 58 -0.48 5.80 10.79
N TYR A 59 0.73 5.31 10.53
CA TYR A 59 1.87 6.17 10.25
C TYR A 59 1.71 6.97 8.95
N GLN A 60 1.14 6.39 7.89
CA GLN A 60 0.82 7.14 6.66
C GLN A 60 -0.17 8.28 6.92
N TRP A 61 -1.19 8.05 7.74
CA TRP A 61 -2.15 9.08 8.16
C TRP A 61 -1.50 10.17 9.02
N TYR A 62 -0.58 9.81 9.90
CA TYR A 62 0.22 10.76 10.65
C TYR A 62 1.05 11.67 9.72
N LEU A 63 1.70 11.11 8.68
CA LEU A 63 2.44 11.91 7.70
C LEU A 63 1.51 12.80 6.86
N LEU A 64 0.31 12.35 6.52
CA LEU A 64 -0.70 13.20 5.89
C LEU A 64 -1.09 14.38 6.80
N ARG A 65 -1.27 14.14 8.10
CA ARG A 65 -1.54 15.20 9.08
C ARG A 65 -0.39 16.21 9.12
N LYS A 66 0.87 15.76 9.21
CA LYS A 66 2.05 16.66 9.15
C LYS A 66 2.03 17.54 7.91
N ARG A 67 1.68 16.96 6.76
CA ARG A 67 1.53 17.68 5.51
C ARG A 67 0.42 18.72 5.55
N TRP A 68 -0.73 18.40 6.13
CA TRP A 68 -1.86 19.32 6.27
C TRP A 68 -1.47 20.57 7.06
N ILE A 69 -0.76 20.39 8.18
CA ILE A 69 -0.35 21.49 9.07
C ILE A 69 0.93 22.22 8.61
N GLY A 70 1.52 21.82 7.48
CA GLY A 70 2.74 22.44 6.95
C GLY A 70 4.06 22.00 7.60
N ASP A 71 4.05 20.95 8.41
CA ASP A 71 5.22 20.43 9.16
C ASP A 71 5.97 19.29 8.42
N MET A 72 5.66 19.09 7.14
CA MET A 72 6.25 17.99 6.36
C MET A 72 7.67 18.34 5.89
N THR A 73 8.66 17.57 6.33
CA THR A 73 10.04 17.71 5.88
C THR A 73 10.32 16.86 4.63
N ARG A 74 11.46 17.12 3.96
CA ARG A 74 11.92 16.25 2.87
C ARG A 74 12.15 14.81 3.33
N ARG A 75 12.63 14.62 4.56
CA ARG A 75 12.84 13.30 5.16
C ARG A 75 11.50 12.56 5.34
N ASP A 76 10.47 13.25 5.81
CA ASP A 76 9.12 12.67 5.94
C ASP A 76 8.57 12.18 4.60
N VAL A 77 8.80 12.93 3.52
CA VAL A 77 8.38 12.52 2.17
C VAL A 77 9.12 11.26 1.71
N VAL A 78 10.43 11.16 1.97
CA VAL A 78 11.21 9.96 1.65
C VAL A 78 10.70 8.76 2.45
N ILE A 79 10.47 8.96 3.76
CA ILE A 79 9.97 7.92 4.65
C ILE A 79 8.56 7.48 4.23
N HIS A 80 7.65 8.40 3.92
CA HIS A 80 6.30 8.10 3.42
C HIS A 80 6.32 7.08 2.28
N ARG A 81 7.21 7.29 1.30
CA ARG A 81 7.35 6.42 0.13
C ARG A 81 7.88 5.05 0.49
N TRP A 82 8.95 4.99 1.27
CA TRP A 82 9.54 3.71 1.68
C TRP A 82 8.63 2.92 2.62
N ALA A 83 7.92 3.60 3.52
CA ALA A 83 6.90 2.98 4.35
C ALA A 83 5.74 2.43 3.51
N GLY A 84 5.37 3.11 2.41
CA GLY A 84 4.38 2.62 1.46
C GLY A 84 4.84 1.35 0.73
N VAL A 85 6.09 1.33 0.28
CA VAL A 85 6.71 0.13 -0.32
C VAL A 85 6.76 -1.03 0.68
N ALA A 86 7.18 -0.76 1.91
CA ALA A 86 7.20 -1.76 2.97
C ALA A 86 5.79 -2.32 3.25
N ALA A 87 4.76 -1.46 3.27
CA ALA A 87 3.37 -1.87 3.44
C ALA A 87 2.90 -2.79 2.30
N VAL A 88 3.29 -2.53 1.05
CA VAL A 88 2.98 -3.42 -0.10
C VAL A 88 3.60 -4.79 0.06
N ILE A 89 4.88 -4.86 0.42
CA ILE A 89 5.57 -6.14 0.62
C ILE A 89 4.91 -6.89 1.79
N LEU A 90 4.67 -6.19 2.90
CA LEU A 90 4.03 -6.77 4.07
C LEU A 90 2.59 -7.23 3.77
N PHE A 91 1.87 -6.55 2.89
CA PHE A 91 0.54 -6.96 2.46
C PHE A 91 0.57 -8.29 1.69
N GLY A 92 1.53 -8.47 0.78
CA GLY A 92 1.74 -9.76 0.11
C GLY A 92 2.09 -10.90 1.09
N LEU A 93 2.80 -10.57 2.17
CA LEU A 93 3.11 -11.51 3.25
C LEU A 93 1.92 -11.78 4.18
N HIS A 94 1.06 -10.80 4.40
CA HIS A 94 -0.10 -10.93 5.28
C HIS A 94 -1.26 -11.68 4.62
N ALA A 95 -1.51 -11.41 3.34
CA ALA A 95 -2.68 -11.90 2.66
C ALA A 95 -2.55 -13.38 2.28
N ALA A 96 -3.44 -14.22 2.81
CA ALA A 96 -3.39 -15.67 2.63
C ALA A 96 -3.85 -16.14 1.24
N ARG A 97 -4.88 -15.49 0.69
CA ARG A 97 -5.49 -15.76 -0.61
C ARG A 97 -6.44 -14.63 -1.00
N LEU A 98 -6.84 -14.58 -2.26
CA LEU A 98 -8.02 -13.82 -2.68
C LEU A 98 -9.26 -14.45 -2.03
N GLY A 99 -9.80 -13.78 -1.00
CA GLY A 99 -10.99 -14.24 -0.27
C GLY A 99 -12.29 -13.79 -0.93
N HIS A 100 -13.40 -13.92 -0.19
CA HIS A 100 -14.74 -13.47 -0.61
C HIS A 100 -14.79 -11.96 -0.91
N THR A 101 -15.92 -11.49 -1.43
CA THR A 101 -16.15 -10.15 -2.04
C THR A 101 -15.47 -8.97 -1.32
N TRP A 102 -15.54 -8.92 0.01
CA TRP A 102 -14.98 -7.80 0.78
C TRP A 102 -13.44 -7.87 0.96
N MET A 103 -12.86 -9.08 1.05
CA MET A 103 -11.39 -9.26 1.06
C MET A 103 -10.78 -8.92 -0.31
N MET A 104 -11.52 -9.21 -1.38
CA MET A 104 -11.17 -8.76 -2.72
C MET A 104 -11.20 -7.23 -2.84
N ALA A 105 -12.21 -6.57 -2.26
CA ALA A 105 -12.28 -5.11 -2.24
C ALA A 105 -11.07 -4.48 -1.51
N ILE A 106 -10.69 -5.01 -0.34
CA ILE A 106 -9.48 -4.58 0.38
C ILE A 106 -8.24 -4.75 -0.50
N THR A 107 -8.09 -5.91 -1.14
CA THR A 107 -6.95 -6.22 -2.00
C THR A 107 -6.84 -5.26 -3.18
N VAL A 108 -7.94 -5.03 -3.89
CA VAL A 108 -7.99 -4.11 -5.03
C VAL A 108 -7.65 -2.69 -4.59
N LEU A 109 -8.27 -2.20 -3.52
CA LEU A 109 -7.97 -0.87 -3.00
C LEU A 109 -6.50 -0.75 -2.58
N PHE A 110 -5.95 -1.76 -1.90
CA PHE A 110 -4.56 -1.75 -1.46
C PHE A 110 -3.59 -1.69 -2.65
N ILE A 111 -3.84 -2.49 -3.69
CA ILE A 111 -3.05 -2.48 -4.93
C ILE A 111 -3.15 -1.11 -5.61
N LEU A 112 -4.35 -0.54 -5.74
CA LEU A 112 -4.56 0.78 -6.34
C LEU A 112 -3.88 1.89 -5.54
N ILE A 113 -3.88 1.82 -4.20
CA ILE A 113 -3.13 2.74 -3.33
C ILE A 113 -1.62 2.62 -3.61
N GLY A 114 -1.10 1.39 -3.70
CA GLY A 114 0.31 1.15 -4.03
C GLY A 114 0.70 1.71 -5.41
N ILE A 115 -0.10 1.43 -6.44
CA ILE A 115 0.11 1.96 -7.81
C ILE A 115 0.11 3.48 -7.80
N THR A 116 -0.92 4.10 -7.20
CA THR A 116 -1.03 5.57 -7.15
C THR A 116 0.09 6.19 -6.30
N GLY A 117 0.56 5.54 -5.24
CA GLY A 117 1.70 5.99 -4.43
C GLY A 117 3.03 5.97 -5.20
N ILE A 118 3.24 4.96 -6.05
CA ILE A 118 4.40 4.89 -6.96
C ILE A 118 4.37 6.04 -7.97
N LEU A 119 3.21 6.35 -8.54
CA LEU A 119 3.03 7.38 -9.57
C LEU A 119 3.15 8.84 -9.05
N ASN A 120 3.86 9.07 -7.95
CA ASN A 120 4.04 10.41 -7.40
C ASN A 120 4.90 11.33 -8.31
N LYS A 121 5.05 12.60 -7.89
CA LYS A 121 5.75 13.66 -8.64
C LYS A 121 7.19 13.36 -9.05
N GLU A 122 7.91 12.48 -8.35
CA GLU A 122 9.28 12.10 -8.73
C GLU A 122 9.29 11.11 -9.89
N VAL A 123 8.29 10.24 -9.95
CA VAL A 123 8.14 9.21 -10.99
C VAL A 123 7.42 9.74 -12.21
N MET A 124 6.35 10.51 -12.00
CA MET A 124 5.52 11.09 -13.06
C MET A 124 5.50 12.62 -12.94
N ARG A 125 5.90 13.30 -14.02
CA ARG A 125 5.85 14.77 -14.10
C ARG A 125 4.45 15.24 -14.47
N TYR A 126 3.72 15.79 -13.49
CA TYR A 126 2.42 16.41 -13.71
C TYR A 126 2.56 17.78 -14.39
N LYS A 127 2.07 17.91 -15.62
CA LYS A 127 2.17 19.16 -16.41
C LYS A 127 1.23 20.26 -15.95
N THR A 128 0.13 19.91 -15.29
CA THR A 128 -0.89 20.87 -14.84
C THR A 128 -1.21 20.67 -13.36
N ARG A 129 -1.64 21.76 -12.70
CA ARG A 129 -2.14 21.70 -11.32
C ARG A 129 -3.33 20.75 -11.20
N GLY A 130 -4.23 20.75 -12.19
CA GLY A 130 -5.39 19.87 -12.23
C GLY A 130 -5.00 18.39 -12.20
N ALA A 131 -4.09 17.95 -13.09
CA ALA A 131 -3.64 16.56 -13.14
C ALA A 131 -3.02 16.10 -11.81
N TYR A 132 -2.22 16.98 -11.18
CA TYR A 132 -1.65 16.71 -9.87
C TYR A 132 -2.72 16.57 -8.77
N LEU A 133 -3.70 17.47 -8.74
CA LEU A 133 -4.78 17.41 -7.76
C LEU A 133 -5.66 16.18 -7.96
N THR A 134 -5.96 15.79 -9.21
CA THR A 134 -6.68 14.55 -9.52
C THR A 134 -5.94 13.34 -8.99
N TRP A 135 -4.64 13.19 -9.27
CA TRP A 135 -3.85 12.09 -8.73
C TRP A 135 -3.84 12.09 -7.20
N PHE A 136 -3.61 13.25 -6.59
CA PHE A 136 -3.54 13.36 -5.13
C PHE A 136 -4.89 12.98 -4.50
N SER A 137 -5.99 13.47 -5.04
CA SER A 137 -7.35 13.14 -4.59
C SER A 137 -7.68 11.67 -4.78
N ILE A 138 -7.27 11.04 -5.89
CA ILE A 138 -7.46 9.59 -6.08
C ILE A 138 -6.68 8.81 -5.02
N HIS A 139 -5.40 9.13 -4.81
CA HIS A 139 -4.55 8.42 -3.86
C HIS A 139 -5.09 8.53 -2.42
N ILE A 140 -5.44 9.74 -1.98
CA ILE A 140 -6.02 9.97 -0.66
C ILE A 140 -7.42 9.36 -0.55
N GLY A 141 -8.26 9.50 -1.58
CA GLY A 141 -9.62 8.95 -1.62
C GLY A 141 -9.63 7.42 -1.49
N LEU A 142 -8.74 6.72 -2.19
CA LEU A 142 -8.57 5.27 -2.03
C LEU A 142 -8.13 4.92 -0.60
N SER A 143 -7.22 5.70 -0.01
CA SER A 143 -6.74 5.51 1.37
C SER A 143 -7.84 5.75 2.42
N VAL A 144 -8.75 6.70 2.18
CA VAL A 144 -9.96 6.90 2.98
C VAL A 144 -10.90 5.69 2.83
N ALA A 145 -11.14 5.24 1.60
CA ALA A 145 -12.09 4.18 1.30
C ALA A 145 -11.68 2.82 1.89
N ILE A 146 -10.38 2.51 1.97
CA ILE A 146 -9.91 1.24 2.54
C ILE A 146 -10.00 1.21 4.07
N ALA A 147 -9.96 2.36 4.75
CA ALA A 147 -9.94 2.43 6.22
C ALA A 147 -11.14 1.72 6.91
N PRO A 148 -12.41 1.98 6.55
CA PRO A 148 -13.54 1.26 7.15
C PRO A 148 -13.51 -0.24 6.83
N LEU A 149 -13.03 -0.65 5.65
CA LEU A 149 -12.91 -2.06 5.29
C LEU A 149 -11.85 -2.78 6.14
N ILE A 150 -10.75 -2.10 6.47
CA ILE A 150 -9.75 -2.63 7.42
C ILE A 150 -10.35 -2.76 8.81
N ALA A 151 -11.16 -1.81 9.27
CA ALA A 151 -11.82 -1.92 10.57
C ALA A 151 -12.75 -3.15 10.64
N VAL A 152 -13.55 -3.35 9.60
CA VAL A 152 -14.38 -4.57 9.45
C VAL A 152 -13.50 -5.82 9.39
N HIS A 153 -12.37 -5.76 8.69
CA HIS A 153 -11.43 -6.88 8.61
C HIS A 153 -10.91 -7.33 9.95
N VAL A 154 -10.40 -6.38 10.74
CA VAL A 154 -9.88 -6.65 12.07
C VAL A 154 -10.98 -7.17 12.98
N TRP A 155 -12.19 -6.57 12.94
CA TRP A 155 -13.30 -7.03 13.77
C TRP A 155 -13.68 -8.49 13.46
N VAL A 156 -13.84 -8.83 12.17
CA VAL A 156 -14.18 -10.20 11.76
C VAL A 156 -13.07 -11.17 12.13
N ALA A 157 -11.80 -10.83 11.87
CA ALA A 157 -10.65 -11.70 12.14
C ALA A 157 -10.39 -11.97 13.63
N LEU A 158 -10.90 -11.12 14.52
CA LEU A 158 -10.79 -11.30 15.98
C LEU A 158 -12.04 -11.94 16.60
N SER A 159 -13.17 -11.94 15.88
CA SER A 159 -14.44 -12.46 16.39
C SER A 159 -14.73 -13.89 15.95
N TYR A 160 -14.08 -14.36 14.87
CA TYR A 160 -14.26 -15.66 14.25
C TYR A 160 -12.90 -16.29 13.93
#